data_AF-A0A2D6E2B4-F1
#
_entry.id   AF-A0A2D6E2B4-F1
#
_cell.length_a   1.000
_cell.length_b   1.000
_cell.length_c   1.000
_cell.angle_alpha   90.00
_cell.angle_beta   90.00
_cell.angle_gamma   90.00
#
_symmetry.space_group_name_H-M   'P 1'
#
loop_
_entity.id
_entity.type
_entity.pdbx_description
1 polymer ?
#
loop_
_entity_poly.entity_id
_entity_poly.type
_entity_poly.pdbx_seq_one_letter_code
_entity_poly.pdbx_strand_id
1 'polypeptide(L)'
;MDIEQKLNKEENTEETKPEKSIKGKRGRPPFKVDWPEGEFTADEVYQALNKKLSKVSIHTKIKIAMEAGELVTVGKVQPKTGRPKSTYKVRMT
;
A
#
# COMPACT_ATOMS: atom_id res chain seq x y z
N MET A 1 -20.06 42.14 -22.37
CA MET A 1 -18.76 42.03 -21.66
C MET A 1 -18.93 40.96 -20.63
N ASP A 2 -18.97 39.75 -21.16
CA ASP A 2 -19.07 38.49 -20.45
C ASP A 2 -17.70 38.12 -19.91
N ILE A 3 -17.64 37.63 -18.67
CA ILE A 3 -16.75 36.56 -18.16
C ILE A 3 -17.21 36.36 -16.70
N GLU A 4 -18.20 35.49 -16.54
CA GLU A 4 -18.56 34.91 -15.25
C GLU A 4 -17.62 33.75 -14.89
N GLN A 5 -17.63 33.44 -13.61
CA GLN A 5 -16.60 32.78 -12.84
C GLN A 5 -16.61 31.25 -12.97
N LYS A 6 -15.41 30.68 -12.72
CA LYS A 6 -15.13 29.40 -12.05
C LYS A 6 -15.58 28.12 -12.77
N LEU A 7 -14.60 27.49 -13.43
CA LEU A 7 -14.64 26.12 -13.92
C LEU A 7 -13.58 25.26 -13.20
N ASN A 8 -13.95 23.99 -12.97
CA ASN A 8 -13.23 22.84 -12.38
C ASN A 8 -13.43 22.71 -10.85
N LYS A 9 -14.35 21.91 -10.28
CA LYS A 9 -14.83 20.54 -10.63
C LYS A 9 -13.64 19.60 -10.92
N GLU A 10 -13.40 18.49 -10.24
CA GLU A 10 -14.28 17.56 -9.55
C GLU A 10 -13.39 16.70 -8.64
N GLU A 11 -13.86 16.42 -7.42
CA GLU A 11 -13.42 15.30 -6.60
C GLU A 11 -13.54 14.02 -7.43
N ASN A 12 -12.45 13.25 -7.58
CA ASN A 12 -12.54 11.90 -8.14
C ASN A 12 -12.32 10.90 -7.00
N THR A 13 -13.45 10.57 -6.37
CA THR A 13 -13.63 9.47 -5.45
C THR A 13 -13.61 8.17 -6.25
N GLU A 14 -12.46 7.49 -6.29
CA GLU A 14 -12.40 6.13 -6.83
C GLU A 14 -12.89 5.13 -5.76
N GLU A 15 -14.22 5.03 -5.65
CA GLU A 15 -14.87 3.83 -5.15
C GLU A 15 -14.85 2.76 -6.26
N THR A 16 -14.16 1.64 -6.05
CA THR A 16 -14.54 0.38 -6.73
C THR A 16 -14.41 -0.88 -5.87
N LYS A 17 -15.61 -1.44 -5.65
CA LYS A 17 -16.01 -2.87 -5.54
C LYS A 17 -15.99 -3.61 -4.19
N PRO A 18 -17.05 -4.41 -3.93
CA PRO A 18 -17.31 -5.01 -2.62
C PRO A 18 -16.46 -6.26 -2.42
N GLU A 19 -15.63 -6.25 -1.38
CA GLU A 19 -14.92 -7.43 -0.92
C GLU A 19 -15.94 -8.41 -0.32
N LYS A 20 -16.10 -9.55 -0.98
CA LYS A 20 -16.98 -10.65 -0.58
C LYS A 20 -16.82 -10.94 0.92
N SER A 21 -17.92 -10.92 1.66
CA SER A 21 -17.97 -11.28 3.08
C SER A 21 -17.63 -12.76 3.27
N ILE A 22 -16.36 -13.03 3.53
CA ILE A 22 -15.91 -14.33 4.02
C ILE A 22 -16.55 -14.49 5.41
N LYS A 23 -17.46 -15.46 5.57
CA LYS A 23 -18.13 -15.76 6.84
C LYS A 23 -17.08 -15.82 7.96
N GLY A 24 -17.07 -14.80 8.82
CA GLY A 24 -15.94 -14.51 9.70
C GLY A 24 -15.74 -15.58 10.77
N LYS A 25 -14.51 -16.11 10.86
CA LYS A 25 -14.00 -16.62 12.13
C LYS A 25 -14.00 -15.45 13.12
N ARG A 26 -14.40 -15.67 14.38
CA ARG A 26 -14.35 -14.63 15.43
C ARG A 26 -12.94 -14.01 15.48
N GLY A 27 -12.81 -12.70 15.27
CA GLY A 27 -11.52 -12.00 15.24
C GLY A 27 -11.55 -10.67 14.47
N ARG A 28 -10.43 -9.93 14.46
CA ARG A 28 -10.25 -8.68 13.69
C ARG A 28 -10.44 -8.98 12.20
N PRO A 29 -11.22 -8.17 11.45
CA PRO A 29 -11.39 -8.38 10.02
C PRO A 29 -10.04 -8.38 9.29
N PRO A 30 -9.88 -9.19 8.24
CA PRO A 30 -8.67 -9.18 7.43
C PRO A 30 -8.47 -7.78 6.83
N PHE A 31 -7.26 -7.25 6.96
CA PHE A 31 -6.90 -5.96 6.38
C PHE A 31 -6.21 -6.20 5.04
N LYS A 32 -6.80 -5.76 3.93
CA LYS A 32 -6.13 -5.79 2.63
C LYS A 32 -5.11 -4.65 2.54
N VAL A 33 -3.92 -4.94 2.02
CA VAL A 33 -2.88 -3.93 1.77
C VAL A 33 -2.71 -3.81 0.28
N ASP A 34 -2.89 -2.59 -0.23
CA ASP A 34 -2.57 -2.25 -1.60
C ASP A 34 -1.09 -1.84 -1.66
N TRP A 35 -0.35 -2.49 -2.55
CA TRP A 35 1.08 -2.27 -2.71
C TRP A 35 1.33 -1.08 -3.63
N PRO A 36 2.22 -0.15 -3.27
CA PRO A 36 2.57 0.97 -4.14
C PRO A 36 3.09 0.49 -5.51
N GLU A 37 2.77 1.23 -6.55
CA GLU A 37 3.42 1.03 -7.85
C GLU A 37 4.91 1.43 -7.78
N GLY A 38 5.76 0.68 -8.47
CA GLY A 38 7.20 0.91 -8.48
C GLY A 38 7.93 0.27 -7.29
N GLU A 39 9.11 0.80 -6.99
CA GLU A 39 9.94 0.33 -5.87
C GLU A 39 9.54 1.05 -4.58
N PHE A 40 9.34 0.29 -3.51
CA PHE A 40 8.94 0.84 -2.22
C PHE A 40 9.61 0.11 -1.05
N THR A 41 9.67 0.78 0.10
CA THR A 41 10.12 0.24 1.38
C THR A 41 8.94 -0.02 2.31
N ALA A 42 9.14 -0.85 3.33
CA ALA A 42 8.11 -1.10 4.35
C ALA A 42 7.70 0.19 5.11
N ASP A 43 8.61 1.15 5.25
CA ASP A 43 8.32 2.43 5.91
C ASP A 43 7.44 3.35 5.03
N GLU A 44 7.57 3.29 3.71
CA GLU A 44 6.71 4.03 2.78
C GLU A 44 5.28 3.47 2.82
N VAL A 45 5.13 2.14 2.82
CA VAL A 45 3.81 1.49 2.99
C VAL A 45 3.19 1.87 4.34
N TYR A 46 3.98 1.91 5.41
CA TYR A 46 3.50 2.33 6.73
C TYR A 46 2.97 3.77 6.76
N GLN A 47 3.66 4.67 6.06
CA GLN A 47 3.24 6.06 5.93
C GLN A 47 2.00 6.19 5.04
N ALA A 48 1.98 5.52 3.88
CA ALA A 48 0.86 5.53 2.95
C ALA A 48 -0.45 5.00 3.58
N LEU A 49 -0.34 4.00 4.46
CA LEU A 49 -1.49 3.45 5.19
C LEU A 49 -1.97 4.32 6.36
N ASN A 50 -1.44 5.55 6.52
CA ASN A 50 -1.79 6.45 7.62
C ASN A 50 -1.69 5.77 9.00
N LYS A 51 -0.70 4.90 9.19
CA LYS A 51 -0.46 4.15 10.45
C LYS A 51 -1.62 3.23 10.87
N LYS A 52 -2.54 2.86 9.96
CA LYS A 52 -3.65 1.91 10.22
C LYS A 52 -3.18 0.50 10.61
N LEU A 53 -1.95 0.14 10.20
CA LEU A 53 -1.26 -1.09 10.58
C LEU A 53 0.02 -0.78 11.33
N SER A 54 0.40 -1.67 12.25
CA SER A 54 1.73 -1.62 12.87
C SER A 54 2.80 -1.98 11.85
N LYS A 55 4.03 -1.50 12.07
CA LYS A 55 5.18 -1.86 11.22
C LYS A 55 5.38 -3.37 11.14
N VAL A 56 5.22 -4.08 12.26
CA VAL A 56 5.33 -5.55 12.33
C VAL A 56 4.29 -6.21 11.42
N SER A 57 3.04 -5.77 11.48
CA SER A 57 1.98 -6.31 10.60
C SER A 57 2.27 -6.06 9.12
N ILE A 58 2.87 -4.92 8.77
CA ILE A 58 3.29 -4.64 7.39
C ILE A 58 4.39 -5.59 6.96
N HIS A 59 5.42 -5.81 7.79
CA HIS A 59 6.47 -6.79 7.50
C HIS A 59 5.91 -8.20 7.32
N THR A 60 4.97 -8.63 8.17
CA THR A 60 4.29 -9.93 8.01
C THR A 60 3.54 -10.00 6.68
N LYS A 61 2.84 -8.94 6.28
CA LYS A 61 2.10 -8.89 5.02
C LYS A 61 3.01 -8.88 3.80
N ILE A 62 4.11 -8.13 3.83
CA ILE A 62 5.12 -8.15 2.77
C ILE A 62 5.67 -9.55 2.62
N LYS A 63 6.04 -10.21 3.72
CA LYS A 63 6.54 -11.60 3.70
C LYS A 63 5.53 -12.55 3.04
N ILE A 64 4.25 -12.49 3.44
CA ILE A 64 3.19 -13.32 2.85
C ILE A 64 3.05 -13.04 1.34
N ALA A 65 3.05 -11.76 0.93
CA ALA A 65 2.92 -11.40 -0.48
C ALA A 65 4.14 -11.81 -1.32
N MET A 66 5.34 -11.81 -0.73
CA MET A 66 6.53 -12.37 -1.37
C MET A 66 6.44 -13.90 -1.54
N GLU A 67 5.99 -14.62 -0.51
CA GLU A 67 5.79 -16.07 -0.57
C GLU A 67 4.69 -16.45 -1.59
N ALA A 68 3.66 -15.62 -1.72
CA ALA A 68 2.62 -15.76 -2.74
C ALA A 68 3.10 -15.38 -4.16
N GLY A 69 4.29 -14.78 -4.30
CA GLY A 69 4.84 -14.32 -5.57
C GLY A 69 4.25 -13.01 -6.09
N GLU A 70 3.45 -12.29 -5.30
CA GLU A 70 2.91 -10.96 -5.62
C GLU A 70 3.99 -9.88 -5.56
N LEU A 71 4.94 -10.01 -4.64
CA LEU A 71 6.05 -9.09 -4.45
C LEU A 71 7.40 -9.77 -4.69
N VAL A 72 8.38 -8.98 -5.13
CA VAL A 72 9.79 -9.36 -5.20
C VAL A 72 10.66 -8.35 -4.48
N THR A 73 11.72 -8.82 -3.81
CA THR A 73 12.77 -7.93 -3.29
C THR A 73 13.63 -7.47 -4.46
N VAL A 74 13.77 -6.16 -4.61
CA VAL A 74 14.57 -5.56 -5.70
C VAL A 74 15.93 -5.09 -5.21
N GLY A 75 16.07 -4.77 -3.93
CA GLY A 75 17.36 -4.35 -3.39
C GLY A 75 17.30 -3.85 -1.96
N LYS A 76 18.24 -2.95 -1.64
CA LYS A 76 18.31 -2.26 -0.36
C LYS A 76 18.68 -0.80 -0.59
N VAL A 77 18.05 0.10 0.16
CA VAL A 77 18.37 1.53 0.19
C VAL A 77 19.11 1.84 1.49
N GLN A 78 20.30 2.43 1.38
CA GLN A 78 21.08 2.89 2.52
C GLN A 78 20.59 4.30 2.93
N PRO A 79 19.96 4.47 4.10
CA PRO A 79 19.62 5.81 4.58
C PRO A 79 20.87 6.57 5.02
N LYS A 80 20.74 7.90 5.11
CA LYS A 80 21.80 8.80 5.60
C LYS A 80 22.34 8.39 6.99
N THR A 81 21.46 7.84 7.82
CA THR A 81 21.78 7.29 9.14
C THR A 81 21.03 5.99 9.36
N GLY A 82 21.71 4.98 9.93
CA GLY A 82 21.10 3.72 10.35
C GLY A 82 21.33 2.56 9.38
N ARG A 83 20.54 1.49 9.56
CA ARG A 83 20.66 0.25 8.78
C ARG A 83 20.00 0.39 7.40
N PRO A 84 20.54 -0.25 6.36
CA PRO A 84 19.90 -0.30 5.05
C PRO A 84 18.52 -0.97 5.13
N LYS A 85 17.58 -0.46 4.34
CA LYS A 85 16.19 -0.91 4.28
C LYS A 85 15.96 -1.70 3.00
N SER A 86 15.26 -2.83 3.07
CA SER A 86 14.89 -3.59 1.88
C SER A 86 13.87 -2.82 1.03
N THR A 87 14.06 -2.86 -0.29
CA THR A 87 13.10 -2.38 -1.28
C THR A 87 12.40 -3.55 -1.95
N TYR A 88 11.13 -3.34 -2.25
CA TYR A 88 10.21 -4.33 -2.83
C TYR A 88 9.52 -3.71 -4.04
N LYS A 89 9.03 -4.56 -4.94
CA LYS A 89 8.22 -4.15 -6.09
C LYS A 89 7.17 -5.22 -6.36
N VAL A 90 6.02 -4.80 -6.89
CA VAL A 90 4.99 -5.72 -7.41
C VAL A 90 5.55 -6.51 -8.58
N ARG A 91 5.42 -7.83 -8.53
CA ARG A 91 5.84 -8.71 -9.61
C ARG A 91 4.87 -8.54 -10.77
N MET A 92 5.25 -7.72 -11.75
CA MET A 92 4.58 -7.70 -13.05
C MET A 92 4.90 -9.04 -13.72
N THR A 93 3.84 -9.83 -13.94
CA THR A 93 3.90 -11.09 -14.70
C THR A 93 3.48 -10.81 -16.13
#